data_AF-A0A0C1QF25-F1
#
_entry.id   AF-A0A0C1QF25-F1
#
_cell.length_a   1.000
_cell.length_b   1.000
_cell.length_c   1.000
_cell.angle_alpha   90.00
_cell.angle_beta   90.00
_cell.angle_gamma   90.00
#
_symmetry.space_group_name_H-M   'P 1'
#
loop_
_entity.id
_entity.type
_entity.pdbx_description
1 polymer ?
#
loop_
_entity_poly.entity_id
_entity_poly.type
_entity_poly.pdbx_seq_one_letter_code
_entity_poly.pdbx_strand_id
1 'polypeptide(L)'
;MSYVEMYRYGYNIEFYYNKKEWVFYSILKIATAFSLGEQSIFVLVSLVYTFFWVYLICLLKNAGYRVWLIVLLYFTVTGIYQNQLNGLRQYMAIAILPCVFVLLYQRKYFVATILTAIATLCHASFILVYPFLFVFLFRPTPKKIAFLFIFGFATSAFFIPKLLPVIVNMLFGNYAGYFDSELSASANLLSVLTKLYYFPLFIWAFVKYCKSYREEANNKNYKMLMYFFMVLAVTYWLFIVNMYFGFFGRVSQYFMIFYIFPIYYLVDKLIKEKRTYLTIVIFAYLLLPYILKVTLFATAEYEYQTILGLL
;
A
#
# COMPACT_ATOMS: atom_id res chain seq x y z
N MET A 1 -17.70 14.00 -8.22
CA MET A 1 -17.14 15.30 -7.86
C MET A 1 -15.62 15.20 -7.86
N SER A 2 -14.99 15.96 -8.75
CA SER A 2 -13.54 16.03 -8.96
C SER A 2 -12.87 16.99 -7.96
N TYR A 3 -11.59 16.77 -7.65
CA TYR A 3 -10.80 17.70 -6.81
C TYR A 3 -10.68 19.10 -7.43
N VAL A 4 -10.74 19.20 -8.75
CA VAL A 4 -10.75 20.47 -9.49
C VAL A 4 -12.06 21.23 -9.24
N GLU A 5 -13.19 20.53 -9.25
CA GLU A 5 -14.50 21.12 -8.95
C GLU A 5 -14.58 21.63 -7.51
N MET A 6 -13.98 20.90 -6.56
CA MET A 6 -13.91 21.32 -5.16
C MET A 6 -13.14 22.63 -5.00
N TYR A 7 -12.05 22.81 -5.75
CA TYR A 7 -11.30 24.05 -5.78
C TYR A 7 -12.11 25.19 -6.39
N ARG A 8 -12.67 24.98 -7.59
CA ARG A 8 -13.35 26.03 -8.37
C ARG A 8 -14.58 26.59 -7.68
N TYR A 9 -15.38 25.74 -7.05
CA TYR A 9 -16.68 26.14 -6.51
C TYR A 9 -16.68 26.30 -4.99
N GLY A 10 -15.60 25.96 -4.30
CA GLY A 10 -15.50 26.06 -2.83
C GLY A 10 -16.47 25.16 -2.06
N TYR A 11 -17.32 24.38 -2.75
CA TYR A 11 -18.25 23.46 -2.14
C TYR A 11 -17.49 22.40 -1.33
N ASN A 12 -18.01 22.09 -0.14
CA ASN A 12 -17.57 20.98 0.69
C ASN A 12 -16.13 21.07 1.26
N ILE A 13 -15.49 22.24 1.35
CA ILE A 13 -14.23 22.33 2.12
C ILE A 13 -14.49 21.95 3.59
N GLU A 14 -15.54 22.50 4.20
CA GLU A 14 -15.92 22.21 5.59
C GLU A 14 -16.40 20.76 5.82
N PHE A 15 -16.82 20.06 4.76
CA PHE A 15 -17.13 18.64 4.84
C PHE A 15 -15.91 17.81 5.26
N TYR A 16 -14.71 18.17 4.78
CA TYR A 16 -13.47 17.48 5.16
C TYR A 16 -13.03 17.81 6.58
N TYR A 17 -13.33 19.01 7.06
CA TYR A 17 -13.14 19.37 8.46
C TYR A 17 -14.00 18.48 9.37
N ASN A 18 -15.29 18.34 9.05
CA ASN A 18 -16.24 17.49 9.79
C ASN A 18 -15.88 16.00 9.72
N LYS A 19 -15.30 15.54 8.60
CA LYS A 19 -14.74 14.19 8.45
C LYS A 19 -13.43 13.95 9.21
N LYS A 20 -12.88 14.97 9.86
CA LYS A 20 -11.59 14.93 10.57
C LYS A 20 -10.39 14.67 9.64
N GLU A 21 -10.52 15.01 8.36
CA GLU A 21 -9.42 14.93 7.37
C GLU A 21 -8.66 16.26 7.30
N TRP A 22 -8.14 16.69 8.46
CA TRP A 22 -7.61 18.04 8.66
C TRP A 22 -6.37 18.36 7.83
N VAL A 23 -5.55 17.36 7.49
CA VAL A 23 -4.38 17.58 6.63
C VAL A 23 -4.83 17.99 5.24
N PHE A 24 -5.79 17.26 4.67
CA PHE A 24 -6.33 17.57 3.35
C PHE A 24 -7.12 18.88 3.33
N TYR A 25 -7.92 19.13 4.38
CA TYR A 25 -8.60 20.42 4.58
C TYR A 25 -7.62 21.59 4.56
N SER A 26 -6.49 21.47 5.27
CA SER A 26 -5.47 22.51 5.33
C SER A 26 -4.85 22.77 3.95
N ILE A 27 -4.58 21.70 3.17
CA ILE A 27 -4.09 21.83 1.79
C ILE A 27 -5.10 22.62 0.93
N LEU A 28 -6.40 22.29 1.01
CA LEU A 28 -7.44 23.01 0.27
C LEU A 28 -7.51 24.49 0.67
N LYS A 29 -7.46 24.80 1.97
CA LYS A 29 -7.49 26.19 2.46
C LYS A 29 -6.25 26.97 2.01
N ILE A 30 -5.06 26.37 2.04
CA ILE A 30 -3.84 27.01 1.53
C ILE A 30 -3.98 27.28 0.03
N ALA A 31 -4.37 26.27 -0.74
CA ALA A 31 -4.55 26.40 -2.19
C ALA A 31 -5.52 27.56 -2.55
N THR A 32 -6.67 27.64 -1.87
CA THR A 32 -7.68 28.66 -2.14
C THR A 32 -7.31 30.04 -1.59
N ALA A 33 -6.73 30.12 -0.39
CA ALA A 33 -6.33 31.39 0.22
C ALA A 33 -5.26 32.13 -0.60
N PHE A 34 -4.33 31.39 -1.22
CA PHE A 34 -3.29 31.94 -2.08
C PHE A 34 -3.67 31.98 -3.57
N SER A 35 -4.90 31.59 -3.94
CA SER A 35 -5.37 31.56 -5.33
C SER A 35 -4.41 30.81 -6.29
N LEU A 36 -3.81 29.70 -5.84
CA LEU A 36 -2.74 28.98 -6.56
C LEU A 36 -3.23 28.18 -7.78
N GLY A 37 -4.52 28.23 -8.08
CA GLY A 37 -5.16 27.48 -9.14
C GLY A 37 -5.47 26.03 -8.74
N GLU A 38 -6.31 25.37 -9.53
CA GLU A 38 -6.83 24.03 -9.23
C GLU A 38 -5.77 22.92 -9.16
N GLN A 39 -4.71 23.06 -9.98
CA GLN A 39 -3.64 22.07 -10.05
C GLN A 39 -2.72 22.11 -8.82
N SER A 40 -2.77 23.19 -8.04
CA SER A 40 -1.97 23.33 -6.81
C SER A 40 -2.28 22.25 -5.77
N ILE A 41 -3.51 21.73 -5.72
CA ILE A 41 -3.89 20.64 -4.80
C ILE A 41 -3.05 19.40 -5.07
N PHE A 42 -2.87 19.03 -6.34
CA PHE A 42 -2.07 17.87 -6.73
C PHE A 42 -0.60 18.08 -6.35
N VAL A 43 -0.05 19.27 -6.63
CA VAL A 43 1.34 19.61 -6.27
C VAL A 43 1.56 19.55 -4.76
N LEU A 44 0.70 20.18 -3.96
CA LEU A 44 0.81 20.20 -2.50
C LEU A 44 0.69 18.80 -1.89
N VAL A 45 -0.24 17.97 -2.38
CA VAL A 45 -0.36 16.57 -1.97
C VAL A 45 0.89 15.77 -2.36
N SER A 46 1.41 15.97 -3.57
CA SER A 46 2.64 15.31 -4.03
C SER A 46 3.86 15.70 -3.22
N LEU A 47 3.94 16.91 -2.67
CA LEU A 47 5.00 17.31 -1.75
C LEU A 47 4.95 16.51 -0.44
N VAL A 48 3.76 16.37 0.16
CA VAL A 48 3.55 15.56 1.37
C VAL A 48 3.92 14.10 1.10
N TYR A 49 3.43 13.54 -0.02
CA TYR A 49 3.74 12.19 -0.45
C TYR A 49 5.25 11.98 -0.62
N THR A 50 5.91 12.86 -1.36
CA THR A 50 7.35 12.79 -1.66
C THR A 50 8.19 12.89 -0.40
N PHE A 51 7.82 13.77 0.54
CA PHE A 51 8.50 13.89 1.82
C PHE A 51 8.51 12.56 2.58
N PHE A 52 7.36 11.91 2.74
CA PHE A 52 7.27 10.62 3.44
C PHE A 52 7.91 9.47 2.66
N TRP A 53 7.83 9.51 1.33
CA TRP A 53 8.54 8.54 0.47
C TRP A 53 10.07 8.63 0.65
N VAL A 54 10.64 9.84 0.59
CA VAL A 54 12.07 10.06 0.82
C VAL A 54 12.45 9.68 2.26
N TYR A 55 11.61 10.02 3.24
CA TYR A 55 11.83 9.61 4.63
C TYR A 55 11.89 8.08 4.79
N LEU A 56 10.99 7.34 4.14
CA LEU A 56 11.05 5.87 4.11
C LEU A 56 12.37 5.36 3.51
N ILE A 57 12.79 5.92 2.37
CA ILE A 57 14.05 5.53 1.72
C ILE A 57 15.25 5.79 2.65
N CYS A 58 15.28 6.92 3.35
CA CYS A 58 16.32 7.22 4.33
C CYS A 58 16.31 6.20 5.48
N LEU A 59 15.14 5.85 6.02
CA LEU A 59 15.01 4.84 7.07
C LEU A 59 15.52 3.46 6.62
N LEU A 60 15.14 3.03 5.41
CA LEU A 60 15.57 1.74 4.85
C LEU A 60 17.06 1.72 4.50
N LYS A 61 17.61 2.81 3.96
CA LYS A 61 19.05 2.97 3.71
C LYS A 61 19.85 2.85 5.01
N ASN A 62 19.40 3.52 6.07
CA ASN A 62 20.02 3.44 7.41
C ASN A 62 19.91 2.04 8.02
N ALA A 63 18.91 1.25 7.61
CA ALA A 63 18.78 -0.16 7.95
C ALA A 63 19.54 -1.08 6.97
N GLY A 64 20.42 -0.56 6.11
CA GLY A 64 21.27 -1.36 5.22
C GLY A 64 20.57 -1.96 4.00
N TYR A 65 19.41 -1.44 3.60
CA TYR A 65 18.72 -1.88 2.40
C TYR A 65 19.31 -1.22 1.14
N ARG A 66 19.34 -1.96 0.03
CA ARG A 66 19.74 -1.45 -1.28
C ARG A 66 18.64 -0.56 -1.85
N VAL A 67 18.87 0.75 -1.82
CA VAL A 67 17.89 1.76 -2.25
C VAL A 67 17.43 1.54 -3.69
N TRP A 68 18.34 1.27 -4.62
CA TRP A 68 17.99 1.07 -6.03
C TRP A 68 17.00 -0.08 -6.23
N LEU A 69 17.12 -1.15 -5.44
CA LEU A 69 16.24 -2.31 -5.52
C LEU A 69 14.86 -1.99 -4.92
N ILE A 70 14.80 -1.23 -3.82
CA ILE A 70 13.54 -0.75 -3.24
C ILE A 70 12.79 0.14 -4.25
N VAL A 71 13.50 1.06 -4.91
CA VAL A 71 12.91 1.95 -5.92
C VAL A 71 12.38 1.14 -7.11
N LEU A 72 13.17 0.20 -7.65
CA LEU A 72 12.74 -0.67 -8.74
C LEU A 72 11.46 -1.45 -8.40
N LEU A 73 11.42 -2.07 -7.21
CA LEU A 73 10.26 -2.85 -6.78
C LEU A 73 9.05 -1.97 -6.48
N TYR A 74 9.27 -0.76 -5.97
CA TYR A 74 8.18 0.19 -5.75
C TYR A 74 7.42 0.51 -7.04
N PHE A 75 8.13 0.81 -8.13
CA PHE A 75 7.50 1.08 -9.42
C PHE A 75 6.86 -0.15 -10.04
N THR A 76 7.57 -1.28 -10.05
CA THR A 76 7.11 -2.47 -10.79
C THR A 76 6.03 -3.27 -10.06
N VAL A 77 6.04 -3.29 -8.72
CA VAL A 77 5.16 -4.18 -7.93
C VAL A 77 3.92 -3.47 -7.42
N THR A 78 4.06 -2.22 -6.94
CA THR A 78 3.01 -1.64 -6.08
C THR A 78 1.91 -0.92 -6.84
N GLY A 79 2.23 -0.32 -8.00
CA GLY A 79 1.32 0.57 -8.73
C GLY A 79 0.94 1.86 -7.97
N ILE A 80 1.57 2.13 -6.82
CA ILE A 80 1.22 3.25 -5.95
C ILE A 80 1.51 4.59 -6.64
N TYR A 81 2.63 4.66 -7.36
CA TYR A 81 3.07 5.88 -8.04
C TYR A 81 2.07 6.36 -9.09
N GLN A 82 1.51 5.45 -9.88
CA GLN A 82 0.56 5.78 -10.95
C GLN A 82 -0.81 6.11 -10.38
N ASN A 83 -1.23 5.42 -9.32
CA ASN A 83 -2.56 5.58 -8.76
C ASN A 83 -2.69 6.74 -7.76
N GLN A 84 -1.59 7.40 -7.37
CA GLN A 84 -1.61 8.42 -6.33
C GLN A 84 -2.50 9.62 -6.64
N LEU A 85 -2.62 9.98 -7.93
CA LEU A 85 -3.43 11.12 -8.37
C LEU A 85 -4.94 10.84 -8.25
N ASN A 86 -5.36 9.59 -8.30
CA ASN A 86 -6.75 9.18 -8.16
C ASN A 86 -7.21 9.11 -6.69
N GLY A 87 -6.27 8.88 -5.78
CA GLY A 87 -6.55 8.70 -4.36
C GLY A 87 -5.87 9.72 -3.45
N LEU A 88 -5.59 10.94 -3.90
CA LEU A 88 -4.79 11.97 -3.21
C LEU A 88 -4.72 11.84 -1.66
N ARG A 89 -5.88 11.93 -1.00
CA ARG A 89 -6.02 11.81 0.46
C ARG A 89 -5.49 10.50 1.04
N GLN A 90 -5.92 9.40 0.46
CA GLN A 90 -5.52 8.06 0.86
C GLN A 90 -4.02 7.84 0.62
N TYR A 91 -3.48 8.31 -0.51
CA TYR A 91 -2.07 8.08 -0.85
C TYR A 91 -1.10 8.86 0.04
N MET A 92 -1.48 10.01 0.60
CA MET A 92 -0.72 10.64 1.69
C MET A 92 -0.60 9.71 2.90
N ALA A 93 -1.69 9.07 3.31
CA ALA A 93 -1.68 8.10 4.40
C ALA A 93 -0.90 6.81 4.05
N ILE A 94 -0.98 6.35 2.79
CA ILE A 94 -0.20 5.20 2.28
C ILE A 94 1.30 5.47 2.39
N ALA A 95 1.78 6.68 2.08
CA ALA A 95 3.20 7.03 2.17
C ALA A 95 3.73 7.01 3.62
N ILE A 96 2.88 7.39 4.58
CA ILE A 96 3.24 7.43 6.01
C ILE A 96 3.33 6.02 6.62
N LEU A 97 2.44 5.12 6.21
CA LEU A 97 2.30 3.79 6.80
C LEU A 97 3.61 2.97 6.89
N PRO A 98 4.39 2.76 5.82
CA PRO A 98 5.63 1.99 5.93
C PRO A 98 6.65 2.67 6.86
N CYS A 99 6.65 4.00 6.98
CA CYS A 99 7.49 4.72 7.94
C CYS A 99 7.09 4.36 9.37
N VAL A 100 5.79 4.33 9.68
CA VAL A 100 5.27 3.90 11.00
C VAL A 100 5.78 2.49 11.33
N PHE A 101 5.71 1.55 10.39
CA PHE A 101 6.15 0.18 10.62
C PHE A 101 7.64 0.07 10.91
N VAL A 102 8.48 0.82 10.19
CA VAL A 102 9.92 0.86 10.47
C VAL A 102 10.19 1.46 11.85
N LEU A 103 9.48 2.54 12.23
CA LEU A 103 9.65 3.19 13.53
C LEU A 103 9.18 2.33 14.70
N LEU A 104 8.07 1.61 14.54
CA LEU A 104 7.57 0.64 15.53
C LEU A 104 8.59 -0.48 15.75
N TYR A 105 9.18 -1.01 14.67
CA TYR A 105 10.28 -1.98 14.77
C TYR A 105 11.49 -1.39 15.52
N GLN A 106 11.85 -0.14 15.24
CA GLN A 106 12.94 0.57 15.91
C GLN A 106 12.58 1.01 17.36
N ARG A 107 11.39 0.67 17.86
CA ARG A 107 10.87 1.06 19.18
C ARG A 107 10.74 2.57 19.38
N LYS A 108 10.66 3.34 18.29
CA LYS A 108 10.42 4.79 18.31
C LYS A 108 8.91 5.07 18.41
N TYR A 109 8.29 4.57 19.48
CA TYR A 109 6.82 4.54 19.64
C TYR A 109 6.19 5.93 19.60
N PHE A 110 6.80 6.92 20.25
CA PHE A 110 6.29 8.29 20.25
C PHE A 110 6.17 8.87 18.83
N VAL A 111 7.24 8.78 18.03
CA VAL A 111 7.25 9.25 16.65
C VAL A 111 6.28 8.44 15.79
N ALA A 112 6.22 7.12 15.99
CA ALA A 112 5.27 6.26 15.28
C ALA A 112 3.81 6.63 15.58
N THR A 113 3.48 6.95 16.84
CA THR A 113 2.14 7.39 17.25
C THR A 113 1.77 8.73 16.61
N ILE A 114 2.70 9.69 16.59
CA ILE A 114 2.47 10.98 15.91
C ILE A 114 2.20 10.76 14.42
N LEU A 115 3.03 9.97 13.73
CA LEU A 115 2.82 9.68 12.31
C LEU A 115 1.52 8.92 12.04
N THR A 116 1.13 8.00 12.93
CA THR A 116 -0.15 7.29 12.84
C THR A 116 -1.32 8.26 12.97
N ALA A 117 -1.25 9.22 13.90
CA ALA A 117 -2.25 10.27 14.03
C ALA A 117 -2.33 11.15 12.78
N ILE A 118 -1.19 11.59 12.23
CA ILE A 118 -1.13 12.36 10.98
C ILE A 118 -1.76 11.57 9.83
N ALA A 119 -1.45 10.27 9.69
CA ALA A 119 -2.04 9.43 8.64
C ALA A 119 -3.56 9.31 8.76
N THR A 120 -4.10 9.20 9.98
CA THR A 120 -5.55 9.23 10.23
C THR A 120 -6.18 10.57 9.86
N LEU A 121 -5.47 11.68 10.09
CA LEU A 121 -5.90 13.02 9.69
C LEU A 121 -5.75 13.29 8.17
N CYS A 122 -5.00 12.46 7.44
CA CYS A 122 -4.97 12.50 5.97
C CYS A 122 -6.20 11.82 5.37
N HIS A 123 -6.62 10.68 5.92
CA HIS A 123 -7.80 9.95 5.43
C HIS A 123 -8.46 9.09 6.52
N ALA A 124 -9.76 9.28 6.73
CA ALA A 124 -10.49 8.65 7.84
C ALA A 124 -10.46 7.11 7.82
N SER A 125 -10.42 6.50 6.63
CA SER A 125 -10.39 5.04 6.48
C SER A 125 -9.09 4.39 6.98
N PHE A 126 -8.05 5.19 7.26
CA PHE A 126 -6.80 4.71 7.84
C PHE A 126 -7.00 4.05 9.21
N ILE A 127 -8.09 4.32 9.91
CA ILE A 127 -8.43 3.63 11.16
C ILE A 127 -8.49 2.09 10.99
N LEU A 128 -8.83 1.60 9.79
CA LEU A 128 -8.85 0.17 9.47
C LEU A 128 -7.46 -0.48 9.48
N VAL A 129 -6.39 0.32 9.50
CA VAL A 129 -5.01 -0.15 9.60
C VAL A 129 -4.62 -0.49 11.04
N TYR A 130 -5.30 0.08 12.04
CA TYR A 130 -4.91 -0.03 13.46
C TYR A 130 -4.85 -1.48 13.96
N PRO A 131 -5.81 -2.38 13.63
CA PRO A 131 -5.73 -3.79 14.00
C PRO A 131 -4.45 -4.48 13.52
N PHE A 132 -3.89 -4.04 12.40
CA PHE A 132 -2.66 -4.60 11.82
C PHE A 132 -1.39 -4.09 12.51
N LEU A 133 -1.45 -3.01 13.30
CA LEU A 133 -0.30 -2.54 14.09
C LEU A 133 0.04 -3.52 15.24
N PHE A 134 -0.94 -4.31 15.71
CA PHE A 134 -0.75 -5.30 16.76
C PHE A 134 0.19 -6.44 16.36
N VAL A 135 0.53 -6.59 15.08
CA VAL A 135 1.57 -7.53 14.62
C VAL A 135 2.88 -7.30 15.36
N PHE A 136 3.22 -6.06 15.72
CA PHE A 136 4.47 -5.76 16.42
C PHE A 136 4.54 -6.29 17.86
N LEU A 137 3.41 -6.69 18.45
CA LEU A 137 3.40 -7.35 19.77
C LEU A 137 3.92 -8.78 19.72
N PHE A 138 3.90 -9.42 18.55
CA PHE A 138 4.29 -10.80 18.38
C PHE A 138 5.68 -10.91 17.76
N ARG A 139 6.51 -11.83 18.27
CA ARG A 139 7.77 -12.18 17.61
C ARG A 139 7.50 -12.99 16.35
N PRO A 140 7.99 -12.55 15.17
CA PRO A 140 7.80 -13.28 13.93
C PRO A 140 8.63 -14.57 13.92
N THR A 141 8.01 -15.66 13.51
CA THR A 141 8.67 -16.95 13.24
C THR A 141 8.10 -17.53 11.95
N PRO A 142 8.81 -18.42 11.24
CA PRO A 142 8.30 -19.02 10.01
C PRO A 142 6.95 -19.72 10.21
N LYS A 143 6.80 -20.49 11.29
CA LYS A 143 5.53 -21.15 11.62
C LYS A 143 4.39 -20.15 11.80
N LYS A 144 4.63 -19.05 12.53
CA LYS A 144 3.62 -18.00 12.75
C LYS A 144 3.27 -17.27 11.46
N ILE A 145 4.27 -16.94 10.64
CA ILE A 145 4.05 -16.27 9.34
C ILE A 145 3.24 -17.17 8.41
N ALA A 146 3.58 -18.46 8.29
CA ALA A 146 2.81 -19.42 7.50
C ALA A 146 1.37 -19.57 8.02
N PHE A 147 1.21 -19.71 9.33
CA PHE A 147 -0.11 -19.78 9.96
C PHE A 147 -0.93 -18.52 9.67
N LEU A 148 -0.37 -17.32 9.90
CA LEU A 148 -1.03 -16.05 9.64
C LEU A 148 -1.36 -15.87 8.15
N PHE A 149 -0.54 -16.40 7.24
CA PHE A 149 -0.80 -16.33 5.81
C PHE A 149 -2.01 -17.18 5.42
N ILE A 150 -2.11 -18.42 5.93
CA ILE A 150 -3.26 -19.31 5.69
C ILE A 150 -4.50 -18.78 6.41
N PHE A 151 -4.36 -18.35 7.65
CA PHE A 151 -5.43 -17.74 8.43
C PHE A 151 -5.92 -16.44 7.80
N GLY A 152 -5.02 -15.61 7.27
CA GLY A 152 -5.33 -14.40 6.53
C GLY A 152 -6.17 -14.68 5.28
N PHE A 153 -5.89 -15.77 4.57
CA PHE A 153 -6.72 -16.24 3.46
C PHE A 153 -8.11 -16.63 3.94
N ALA A 154 -8.21 -17.52 4.94
CA ALA A 154 -9.49 -17.99 5.45
C ALA A 154 -10.35 -16.84 5.99
N THR A 155 -9.76 -15.92 6.75
CA THR A 155 -10.44 -14.73 7.26
C THR A 155 -10.92 -13.81 6.14
N SER A 156 -10.07 -13.51 5.16
CA SER A 156 -10.43 -12.62 4.05
C SER A 156 -11.47 -13.23 3.09
N ALA A 157 -11.45 -14.55 2.87
CA ALA A 157 -12.35 -15.23 1.97
C ALA A 157 -13.71 -15.56 2.59
N PHE A 158 -13.75 -15.92 3.89
CA PHE A 158 -14.97 -16.48 4.49
C PHE A 158 -15.56 -15.64 5.63
N PHE A 159 -14.73 -14.97 6.43
CA PHE A 159 -15.18 -14.27 7.64
C PHE A 159 -15.46 -12.79 7.39
N ILE A 160 -14.49 -12.06 6.83
CA ILE A 160 -14.63 -10.62 6.57
C ILE A 160 -15.87 -10.33 5.71
N PRO A 161 -16.15 -11.05 4.60
CA PRO A 161 -17.33 -10.79 3.77
C PRO A 161 -18.65 -10.84 4.55
N LYS A 162 -18.77 -11.75 5.53
CA LYS A 162 -19.97 -11.86 6.38
C LYS A 162 -20.09 -10.72 7.40
N LEU A 163 -18.96 -10.17 7.83
CA LEU A 163 -18.90 -9.05 8.78
C LEU A 163 -18.98 -7.68 8.10
N LEU A 164 -18.84 -7.60 6.77
CA LEU A 164 -18.84 -6.35 6.02
C LEU A 164 -20.05 -5.45 6.32
N PRO A 165 -21.30 -5.93 6.33
CA PRO A 165 -22.45 -5.06 6.62
C PRO A 165 -22.36 -4.43 8.01
N VAL A 166 -21.92 -5.21 9.00
CA VAL A 166 -21.74 -4.74 10.39
C VAL A 166 -20.63 -3.69 10.48
N ILE A 167 -19.47 -3.97 9.88
CA ILE A 167 -18.31 -3.07 9.88
C ILE A 167 -18.65 -1.75 9.19
N VAL A 168 -19.31 -1.81 8.03
CA VAL A 168 -19.68 -0.62 7.26
C VAL A 168 -20.72 0.20 8.01
N ASN A 169 -21.77 -0.42 8.56
CA ASN A 169 -22.78 0.31 9.33
C ASN A 169 -22.21 0.98 10.58
N MET A 170 -21.30 0.30 11.30
CA MET A 170 -20.72 0.82 12.54
C MET A 170 -19.71 1.95 12.29
N LEU A 171 -18.82 1.80 11.31
CA LEU A 171 -17.72 2.74 11.07
C LEU A 171 -18.07 3.83 10.05
N PHE A 172 -19.03 3.54 9.18
CA PHE A 172 -19.29 4.30 7.98
C PHE A 172 -20.79 4.40 7.72
N GLY A 173 -21.64 4.65 8.72
CA GLY A 173 -23.12 4.61 8.60
C GLY A 173 -23.74 5.35 7.40
N ASN A 174 -23.04 6.33 6.81
CA ASN A 174 -23.43 7.02 5.56
C ASN A 174 -23.13 6.22 4.26
N TYR A 175 -22.49 5.06 4.36
CA TYR A 175 -22.10 4.17 3.26
C TYR A 175 -23.03 2.95 3.15
N ALA A 176 -24.10 2.86 3.96
CA ALA A 176 -25.12 1.81 3.81
C ALA A 176 -25.73 1.83 2.39
N GLY A 177 -25.98 3.03 1.83
CA GLY A 177 -26.45 3.18 0.45
C GLY A 177 -25.40 2.87 -0.63
N TYR A 178 -24.13 2.65 -0.28
CA TYR A 178 -23.13 2.17 -1.24
C TYR A 178 -23.29 0.68 -1.56
N PHE A 179 -23.93 -0.12 -0.70
CA PHE A 179 -24.20 -1.53 -1.00
C PHE A 179 -25.12 -1.70 -2.21
N ASP A 180 -26.07 -0.77 -2.39
CA ASP A 180 -27.06 -0.79 -3.47
C ASP A 180 -26.64 0.01 -4.72
N SER A 181 -25.51 0.72 -4.66
CA SER A 181 -25.03 1.57 -5.76
C SER A 181 -24.13 0.81 -6.75
N GLU A 182 -24.10 1.21 -8.03
CA GLU A 182 -23.17 0.68 -9.04
C GLU A 182 -21.67 0.86 -8.65
N LEU A 183 -21.36 1.76 -7.71
CA LEU A 183 -20.03 1.93 -7.11
C LEU A 183 -19.62 0.78 -6.16
N SER A 184 -20.54 -0.16 -5.87
CA SER A 184 -20.29 -1.43 -5.19
C SER A 184 -19.62 -2.47 -6.09
N ALA A 185 -19.37 -2.14 -7.37
CA ALA A 185 -18.80 -3.04 -8.38
C ALA A 185 -17.68 -3.92 -7.79
N SER A 186 -18.00 -5.20 -7.64
CA SER A 186 -17.09 -6.18 -7.09
C SER A 186 -15.95 -6.43 -8.06
N ALA A 187 -14.78 -6.69 -7.48
CA ALA A 187 -13.61 -7.09 -8.26
C ALA A 187 -13.92 -8.35 -9.08
N ASN A 188 -13.70 -8.31 -10.39
CA ASN A 188 -13.86 -9.49 -11.24
C ASN A 188 -12.72 -10.50 -11.01
N LEU A 189 -12.91 -11.75 -11.41
CA LEU A 189 -11.92 -12.82 -11.22
C LEU A 189 -10.56 -12.46 -11.86
N LEU A 190 -10.56 -11.77 -12.99
CA LEU A 190 -9.35 -11.31 -13.67
C LEU A 190 -8.52 -10.37 -12.76
N SER A 191 -9.16 -9.43 -12.08
CA SER A 191 -8.49 -8.51 -11.14
C SER A 191 -7.88 -9.24 -9.94
N VAL A 192 -8.44 -10.37 -9.52
CA VAL A 192 -7.88 -11.24 -8.48
C VAL A 192 -6.65 -11.99 -9.00
N LEU A 193 -6.73 -12.56 -10.20
CA LEU A 193 -5.62 -13.27 -10.84
C LEU A 193 -4.40 -12.36 -11.04
N THR A 194 -4.61 -11.12 -11.45
CA THR A 194 -3.51 -10.15 -11.62
C THR A 194 -2.77 -9.84 -10.31
N LYS A 195 -3.44 -9.96 -9.15
CA LYS A 195 -2.81 -9.77 -7.83
C LYS A 195 -2.10 -11.04 -7.34
N LEU A 196 -2.59 -12.21 -7.73
CA LEU A 196 -1.93 -13.51 -7.47
C LEU A 196 -0.63 -13.69 -8.25
N TYR A 197 -0.38 -12.86 -9.25
CA TYR A 197 0.84 -12.87 -10.04
C TYR A 197 2.12 -12.88 -9.17
N TYR A 198 2.18 -12.12 -8.07
CA TYR A 198 3.38 -12.08 -7.21
C TYR A 198 3.50 -13.28 -6.25
N PHE A 199 2.45 -14.11 -6.14
CA PHE A 199 2.38 -15.21 -5.18
C PHE A 199 3.55 -16.23 -5.31
N PRO A 200 3.97 -16.67 -6.50
CA PRO A 200 5.09 -17.61 -6.62
C PRO A 200 6.40 -17.05 -6.04
N LEU A 201 6.66 -15.76 -6.23
CA LEU A 201 7.83 -15.09 -5.65
C LEU A 201 7.74 -15.01 -4.13
N PHE A 202 6.54 -14.79 -3.56
CA PHE A 202 6.34 -14.79 -2.11
C PHE A 202 6.58 -16.16 -1.51
N ILE A 203 6.09 -17.23 -2.14
CA ILE A 203 6.36 -18.60 -1.70
C ILE A 203 7.85 -18.92 -1.78
N TRP A 204 8.52 -18.56 -2.87
CA TRP A 204 9.95 -18.81 -2.99
C TRP A 204 10.77 -18.03 -1.96
N ALA A 205 10.46 -16.75 -1.76
CA ALA A 205 11.04 -15.93 -0.71
C ALA A 205 10.83 -16.55 0.67
N PHE A 206 9.62 -17.05 0.95
CA PHE A 206 9.27 -17.70 2.21
C PHE A 206 10.03 -19.01 2.42
N VAL A 207 10.19 -19.86 1.39
CA VAL A 207 11.00 -21.09 1.48
C VAL A 207 12.46 -20.77 1.78
N LYS A 208 13.05 -19.78 1.11
CA LYS A 208 14.42 -19.32 1.40
C LYS A 208 14.53 -18.76 2.82
N TYR A 209 13.52 -18.04 3.28
CA TYR A 209 13.44 -17.50 4.64
C TYR A 209 13.39 -18.62 5.70
N CYS A 210 12.57 -19.66 5.49
CA CYS A 210 12.50 -20.81 6.39
C CYS A 210 13.87 -21.50 6.57
N LYS A 211 14.64 -21.63 5.48
CA LYS A 211 15.98 -22.24 5.50
C LYS A 211 16.99 -21.37 6.26
N SER A 212 16.98 -20.06 6.03
CA SER A 212 17.91 -19.10 6.66
C SER A 212 17.56 -18.72 8.10
N TYR A 213 16.36 -19.03 8.59
CA TYR A 213 15.84 -18.50 9.86
C TYR A 213 16.76 -18.74 11.05
N ARG A 214 17.32 -19.95 11.21
CA ARG A 214 18.15 -20.25 12.39
C ARG A 214 19.47 -19.47 12.40
N GLU A 215 20.05 -19.27 11.22
CA GLU A 215 21.35 -18.62 11.05
C GLU A 215 21.23 -17.09 11.11
N GLU A 216 20.19 -16.53 10.48
CA GLU A 216 20.04 -15.09 10.31
C GLU A 216 19.12 -14.43 11.35
N ALA A 217 18.47 -15.21 12.24
CA ALA A 217 17.50 -14.70 13.22
C ALA A 217 18.03 -13.55 14.09
N ASN A 218 19.34 -13.47 14.33
CA ASN A 218 19.94 -12.42 15.15
C ASN A 218 20.32 -11.15 14.38
N ASN A 219 20.40 -11.22 13.04
CA ASN A 219 20.72 -10.07 12.19
C ASN A 219 19.58 -9.03 12.25
N LYS A 220 19.92 -7.78 12.54
CA LYS A 220 18.93 -6.68 12.69
C LYS A 220 18.10 -6.48 11.42
N ASN A 221 18.74 -6.48 10.25
CA ASN A 221 18.05 -6.25 8.97
C ASN A 221 17.11 -7.42 8.66
N TYR A 222 17.57 -8.63 8.95
CA TYR A 222 16.76 -9.84 8.84
C TYR A 222 15.54 -9.80 9.79
N LYS A 223 15.72 -9.37 11.03
CA LYS A 223 14.60 -9.18 11.99
C LYS A 223 13.56 -8.19 11.48
N MET A 224 13.96 -7.05 10.91
CA MET A 224 13.00 -6.09 10.37
C MET A 224 12.23 -6.70 9.19
N LEU A 225 12.93 -7.38 8.30
CA LEU A 225 12.32 -8.10 7.18
C LEU A 225 11.30 -9.15 7.67
N MET A 226 11.58 -9.88 8.75
CA MET A 226 10.65 -10.84 9.35
C MET A 226 9.34 -10.19 9.79
N TYR A 227 9.39 -8.97 10.33
CA TYR A 227 8.17 -8.22 10.62
C TYR A 227 7.42 -7.90 9.34
N PHE A 228 8.08 -7.42 8.27
CA PHE A 228 7.41 -7.16 7.00
C PHE A 228 6.75 -8.39 6.36
N PHE A 229 7.38 -9.57 6.47
CA PHE A 229 6.74 -10.84 6.07
C PHE A 229 5.48 -11.12 6.88
N MET A 230 5.49 -10.83 8.17
CA MET A 230 4.33 -11.03 9.04
C MET A 230 3.19 -10.06 8.71
N VAL A 231 3.52 -8.80 8.38
CA VAL A 231 2.54 -7.82 7.87
C VAL A 231 1.91 -8.33 6.58
N LEU A 232 2.74 -8.70 5.60
CA LEU A 232 2.25 -9.25 4.35
C LEU A 232 1.37 -10.47 4.61
N ALA A 233 1.74 -11.36 5.53
CA ALA A 233 0.96 -12.55 5.81
C ALA A 233 -0.47 -12.25 6.27
N VAL A 234 -0.65 -11.22 7.10
CA VAL A 234 -1.98 -10.83 7.57
C VAL A 234 -2.76 -9.97 6.57
N THR A 235 -2.08 -9.27 5.64
CA THR A 235 -2.73 -8.29 4.76
C THR A 235 -2.83 -8.72 3.29
N TYR A 236 -2.04 -9.69 2.85
CA TYR A 236 -1.95 -10.07 1.43
C TYR A 236 -3.30 -10.44 0.86
N TRP A 237 -4.11 -11.21 1.59
CA TRP A 237 -5.39 -11.72 1.10
C TRP A 237 -6.54 -10.73 1.14
N LEU A 238 -6.33 -9.50 1.67
CA LEU A 238 -7.38 -8.49 1.77
C LEU A 238 -7.97 -8.10 0.41
N PHE A 239 -7.25 -8.29 -0.70
CA PHE A 239 -7.79 -8.03 -2.01
C PHE A 239 -8.94 -8.96 -2.41
N ILE A 240 -9.06 -10.14 -1.80
CA ILE A 240 -10.19 -11.07 -2.04
C ILE A 240 -11.49 -10.43 -1.55
N VAL A 241 -11.44 -9.67 -0.46
CA VAL A 241 -12.60 -8.96 0.08
C VAL A 241 -13.19 -7.98 -0.93
N ASN A 242 -12.36 -7.47 -1.86
CA ASN A 242 -12.80 -6.60 -2.94
C ASN A 242 -13.78 -7.28 -3.91
N MET A 243 -13.82 -8.61 -3.98
CA MET A 243 -14.84 -9.36 -4.73
C MET A 243 -16.24 -9.26 -4.11
N TYR A 244 -16.32 -8.86 -2.84
CA TYR A 244 -17.58 -8.75 -2.11
C TYR A 244 -18.00 -7.30 -1.93
N PHE A 245 -17.03 -6.37 -1.83
CA PHE A 245 -17.31 -4.94 -1.70
C PHE A 245 -16.14 -4.08 -2.20
N GLY A 246 -16.39 -3.28 -3.25
CA GLY A 246 -15.38 -2.46 -3.94
C GLY A 246 -14.61 -1.48 -3.04
N PHE A 247 -15.25 -0.97 -1.97
CA PHE A 247 -14.61 -0.08 -1.01
C PHE A 247 -13.44 -0.75 -0.27
N PHE A 248 -13.52 -2.05 0.02
CA PHE A 248 -12.44 -2.78 0.70
C PHE A 248 -11.18 -2.91 -0.16
N GLY A 249 -11.29 -2.75 -1.48
CA GLY A 249 -10.14 -2.58 -2.36
C GLY A 249 -9.19 -1.48 -1.89
N ARG A 250 -9.71 -0.38 -1.32
CA ARG A 250 -8.91 0.71 -0.78
C ARG A 250 -8.13 0.32 0.47
N VAL A 251 -8.70 -0.55 1.30
CA VAL A 251 -8.00 -1.07 2.49
C VAL A 251 -6.78 -1.89 2.05
N SER A 252 -6.93 -2.73 1.03
CA SER A 252 -5.82 -3.53 0.50
C SER A 252 -4.67 -2.68 -0.05
N GLN A 253 -4.97 -1.50 -0.61
CA GLN A 253 -3.97 -0.59 -1.18
C GLN A 253 -3.00 -0.03 -0.13
N TYR A 254 -3.44 0.17 1.12
CA TYR A 254 -2.54 0.59 2.20
C TYR A 254 -1.33 -0.34 2.36
N PHE A 255 -1.56 -1.64 2.18
CA PHE A 255 -0.54 -2.64 2.45
C PHE A 255 0.25 -3.08 1.20
N MET A 256 -0.06 -2.56 0.01
CA MET A 256 0.64 -2.94 -1.23
C MET A 256 2.14 -2.67 -1.18
N ILE A 257 2.57 -1.64 -0.44
CA ILE A 257 4.00 -1.36 -0.26
C ILE A 257 4.74 -2.54 0.38
N PHE A 258 4.09 -3.35 1.23
CA PHE A 258 4.73 -4.48 1.90
C PHE A 258 5.01 -5.66 0.96
N TYR A 259 4.43 -5.67 -0.25
CA TYR A 259 4.64 -6.72 -1.25
C TYR A 259 6.09 -6.71 -1.74
N ILE A 260 6.77 -5.56 -1.69
CA ILE A 260 8.14 -5.44 -2.16
C ILE A 260 9.13 -6.19 -1.25
N PHE A 261 8.84 -6.36 0.04
CA PHE A 261 9.87 -6.82 0.98
C PHE A 261 10.26 -8.30 0.82
N PRO A 262 9.33 -9.25 0.61
CA PRO A 262 9.75 -10.63 0.29
C PRO A 262 10.50 -10.74 -1.04
N ILE A 263 10.08 -9.97 -2.05
CA ILE A 263 10.76 -9.95 -3.34
C ILE A 263 12.16 -9.35 -3.20
N TYR A 264 12.28 -8.24 -2.44
CA TYR A 264 13.56 -7.64 -2.07
C TYR A 264 14.48 -8.66 -1.41
N TYR A 265 13.99 -9.40 -0.42
CA TYR A 265 14.77 -10.42 0.27
C TYR A 265 15.26 -11.50 -0.68
N LEU A 266 14.37 -12.03 -1.51
CA LEU A 266 14.71 -13.05 -2.49
C LEU A 266 15.79 -12.57 -3.45
N VAL A 267 15.61 -11.39 -4.03
CA VAL A 267 16.55 -10.80 -5.00
C VAL A 267 17.89 -10.46 -4.34
N ASP A 268 17.89 -9.79 -3.17
CA ASP A 268 19.13 -9.46 -2.45
C ASP A 268 19.91 -10.72 -2.07
N LYS A 269 19.21 -11.80 -1.68
CA LYS A 269 19.86 -13.09 -1.39
C LYS A 269 20.46 -13.72 -2.64
N LEU A 270 19.74 -13.72 -3.77
CA LEU A 270 20.24 -14.25 -5.04
C LEU A 270 21.46 -13.47 -5.55
N ILE A 271 21.47 -12.15 -5.38
CA ILE A 271 22.63 -11.30 -5.68
C ILE A 271 23.82 -11.69 -4.81
N LYS A 272 23.63 -11.85 -3.50
CA LYS A 272 24.69 -12.29 -2.57
C LYS A 272 25.20 -13.70 -2.87
N GLU A 273 24.31 -14.61 -3.25
CA GLU A 273 24.61 -15.98 -3.70
C GLU A 273 25.21 -16.02 -5.12
N LYS A 274 25.43 -14.87 -5.79
CA LYS A 274 25.94 -14.73 -7.17
C LYS A 274 25.11 -15.50 -8.21
N ARG A 275 23.80 -15.65 -7.98
CA ARG A 275 22.85 -16.31 -8.90
C ARG A 275 22.33 -15.31 -9.93
N THR A 276 23.22 -14.80 -10.78
CA THR A 276 22.93 -13.71 -11.73
C THR A 276 21.80 -14.06 -12.69
N TYR A 277 21.80 -15.26 -13.27
CA TYR A 277 20.75 -15.71 -14.20
C TYR A 277 19.35 -15.64 -13.57
N LEU A 278 19.17 -16.21 -12.38
CA LEU A 278 17.90 -16.18 -11.66
C LEU A 278 17.47 -14.75 -11.30
N THR A 279 18.43 -13.89 -10.98
CA THR A 279 18.19 -12.48 -10.69
C THR A 279 17.62 -11.75 -11.91
N ILE A 280 18.22 -11.97 -13.09
CA ILE A 280 17.76 -11.41 -14.36
C ILE A 280 16.36 -11.93 -14.71
N VAL A 281 16.10 -13.23 -14.53
CA VAL A 281 14.77 -13.81 -14.78
C VAL A 281 13.71 -13.18 -13.88
N ILE A 282 13.99 -12.94 -12.59
CA ILE A 282 13.05 -12.25 -11.71
C ILE A 282 12.83 -10.80 -12.15
N PHE A 283 13.88 -10.08 -12.58
CA PHE A 283 13.69 -8.73 -13.10
C PHE A 283 12.86 -8.69 -14.37
N ALA A 284 13.10 -9.60 -15.32
CA ALA A 284 12.29 -9.74 -16.52
C ALA A 284 10.83 -10.07 -16.16
N TYR A 285 10.64 -11.00 -15.21
CA TYR A 285 9.33 -11.34 -14.67
C TYR A 285 8.62 -10.08 -14.12
N LEU A 286 9.26 -9.27 -13.29
CA LEU A 286 8.62 -8.07 -12.72
C LEU A 286 8.41 -6.93 -13.72
N LEU A 287 9.36 -6.72 -14.64
CA LEU A 287 9.33 -5.60 -15.58
C LEU A 287 8.33 -5.81 -16.72
N LEU A 288 8.22 -7.03 -17.25
CA LEU A 288 7.39 -7.29 -18.43
C LEU A 288 5.91 -6.93 -18.19
N PRO A 289 5.22 -7.41 -17.13
CA PRO A 289 3.84 -7.02 -16.84
C PRO A 289 3.70 -5.53 -16.56
N TYR A 290 4.68 -4.92 -15.90
CA TYR A 290 4.66 -3.49 -15.62
C TYR A 290 4.69 -2.68 -16.94
N ILE A 291 5.61 -3.00 -17.85
CA ILE A 291 5.71 -2.35 -19.16
C ILE A 291 4.42 -2.56 -19.94
N LEU A 292 3.93 -3.81 -20.03
CA LEU A 292 2.70 -4.13 -20.75
C LEU A 292 1.50 -3.35 -20.20
N LYS A 293 1.39 -3.23 -18.88
CA LYS A 293 0.31 -2.49 -18.21
C LYS A 293 0.38 -0.98 -18.47
N VAL A 294 1.57 -0.39 -18.43
CA VAL A 294 1.75 1.06 -18.57
C VAL A 294 1.72 1.49 -20.05
N THR A 295 2.03 0.59 -20.98
CA THR A 295 2.15 0.94 -22.41
C THR A 295 0.99 0.41 -23.26
N LEU A 296 0.77 -0.91 -23.29
CA LEU A 296 -0.17 -1.55 -24.21
C LEU A 296 -1.58 -1.71 -23.64
N PHE A 297 -1.69 -2.01 -22.34
CA PHE A 297 -2.97 -2.21 -21.65
C PHE A 297 -3.30 -1.03 -20.73
N ALA A 298 -2.86 0.16 -21.12
CA ALA A 298 -3.11 1.40 -20.41
C ALA A 298 -4.62 1.67 -20.34
N THR A 299 -5.15 1.69 -19.12
CA THR A 299 -6.56 1.98 -18.82
C THR A 299 -6.62 2.86 -17.58
N ALA A 300 -7.64 3.71 -17.46
CA ALA A 300 -7.85 4.61 -16.33
C ALA A 300 -6.59 5.45 -15.99
N GLU A 301 -5.92 5.20 -14.86
CA GLU A 301 -4.73 5.97 -14.42
C GLU A 301 -3.55 5.91 -15.38
N TYR A 302 -3.55 4.92 -16.25
CA TYR A 302 -2.47 4.67 -17.18
C TYR A 302 -2.79 5.24 -18.57
N GLU A 303 -4.00 5.78 -18.80
CA GLU A 303 -4.39 6.36 -20.09
C GLU A 303 -3.50 7.55 -20.45
N TYR A 304 -3.01 7.54 -21.68
CA TYR A 304 -2.16 8.58 -22.23
C TYR A 304 -2.46 8.74 -23.72
N GLN A 305 -2.34 9.97 -24.21
CA GLN A 305 -2.34 10.23 -25.64
C GLN A 305 -0.90 10.07 -26.14
N THR A 306 -0.67 9.05 -26.96
CA THR A 306 0.63 8.85 -27.58
C THR A 306 0.90 10.00 -28.56
N ILE A 307 2.06 10.65 -28.46
CA ILE A 307 2.49 11.67 -29.45
C ILE A 307 2.71 11.00 -30.82
N LEU A 308 2.91 9.68 -30.84
CA LEU A 308 3.17 8.89 -32.04
C LEU A 308 1.91 8.44 -32.78
N GLY A 309 0.70 8.70 -32.26
CA GLY A 309 -0.58 8.40 -32.94
C GLY A 309 -0.85 6.92 -33.23
N LEU A 310 0.00 6.02 -32.73
CA LEU A 310 -0.05 4.58 -32.94
C LEU A 310 -0.22 3.88 -31.60
N LEU A 311 -1.44 3.98 -31.06
CA LEU A 311 -2.12 3.03 -30.17
C LEU A 311 -3.46 3.63 -29.74
#